data_AF-A0A535N096-F1
#
_entry.id   AF-A0A535N096-F1
#
_cell.length_a   1.000
_cell.length_b   1.000
_cell.length_c   1.000
_cell.angle_alpha   90.00
_cell.angle_beta   90.00
_cell.angle_gamma   90.00
#
_symmetry.space_group_name_H-M   'P 1'
#
loop_
_entity.id
_entity.type
_entity.pdbx_description
1 polymer ?
#
loop_
_entity_poly.entity_id
_entity_poly.type
_entity_poly.pdbx_seq_one_letter_code
_entity_poly.pdbx_strand_id
1 'polypeptide(L)'
;MQERRCSTIGRDVDVETARKAAELTALNCLGSLKQVIGDLDRVTRIVKLLGMVNCMPDFVDQSKVINAASDLLVAAFGDDGKHARSAVGMSSLPLNISVEIEMVVEVGA
;
A
#
# COMPACT_ATOMS: atom_id res chain seq x y z
N MET A 1 7.17 -0.10 24.93
CA MET A 1 8.05 0.07 23.76
C MET A 1 7.95 -1.20 22.94
N GLN A 2 7.38 -1.14 21.74
CA GLN A 2 7.28 -2.32 20.89
C GLN A 2 8.68 -2.64 20.37
N GLU A 3 9.18 -3.85 20.63
CA GLU A 3 10.48 -4.32 20.16
C GLU A 3 10.61 -4.04 18.65
N ARG A 4 11.76 -3.50 18.23
CA ARG A 4 12.09 -3.28 16.81
C ARG A 4 12.23 -4.62 16.10
N ARG A 5 11.12 -5.33 15.88
CA ARG A 5 11.09 -6.50 15.01
C ARG A 5 11.40 -6.01 13.60
N CYS A 6 12.35 -6.69 12.97
CA CYS A 6 12.68 -6.42 11.60
C CYS A 6 11.49 -6.82 10.73
N SER A 7 11.17 -6.01 9.71
CA SER A 7 9.92 -6.15 8.95
C SER A 7 10.18 -6.57 7.51
N THR A 8 11.36 -7.15 7.26
CA THR A 8 11.85 -7.50 5.93
C THR A 8 11.24 -8.83 5.48
N ILE A 9 10.59 -8.80 4.33
CA ILE A 9 9.91 -9.96 3.77
C ILE A 9 10.93 -10.96 3.24
N GLY A 10 10.72 -12.24 3.55
CA GLY A 10 11.68 -13.32 3.25
C GLY A 10 12.76 -13.48 4.33
N ARG A 11 12.77 -12.64 5.36
CA ARG A 11 13.61 -12.80 6.56
C ARG A 11 12.78 -12.92 7.82
N ASP A 12 11.93 -11.92 8.08
CA ASP A 12 11.24 -11.76 9.35
C ASP A 12 9.72 -11.82 9.22
N VAL A 13 9.21 -11.52 8.02
CA VAL A 13 7.78 -11.37 7.71
C VAL A 13 7.43 -12.26 6.53
N ASP A 14 6.34 -13.03 6.67
CA ASP A 14 5.78 -13.81 5.58
C ASP A 14 4.92 -12.94 4.64
N VAL A 15 4.61 -13.47 3.46
CA VAL A 15 3.87 -12.72 2.42
C VAL A 15 2.48 -12.32 2.90
N GLU A 16 1.83 -13.15 3.70
CA GLU A 16 0.46 -12.90 4.18
C GLU A 16 0.41 -11.75 5.20
N THR A 17 1.37 -11.71 6.11
CA THR A 17 1.53 -10.60 7.05
C THR A 17 1.86 -9.31 6.30
N ALA A 18 2.71 -9.38 5.27
CA ALA A 18 3.00 -8.22 4.42
C ALA A 18 1.78 -7.74 3.61
N ARG A 19 0.91 -8.65 3.15
CA ARG A 19 -0.36 -8.30 2.50
C ARG A 19 -1.25 -7.50 3.44
N LYS A 20 -1.38 -7.92 4.70
CA LYS A 20 -2.11 -7.16 5.73
C LYS A 20 -1.49 -5.79 6.00
N ALA A 21 -0.15 -5.70 6.00
CA ALA A 21 0.54 -4.43 6.10
C ALA A 21 0.22 -3.51 4.91
N ALA A 22 0.19 -4.03 3.68
CA ALA A 22 -0.18 -3.26 2.49
C ALA A 22 -1.62 -2.74 2.55
N GLU A 23 -2.56 -3.58 3.01
CA GLU A 23 -3.97 -3.19 3.22
C GLU A 23 -4.07 -2.04 4.25
N LEU A 24 -3.42 -2.17 5.40
CA LEU A 24 -3.37 -1.13 6.43
C LEU A 24 -2.73 0.17 5.91
N THR A 25 -1.64 0.06 5.14
CA THR A 25 -1.00 1.24 4.54
C THR A 25 -1.94 1.93 3.55
N ALA A 26 -2.70 1.19 2.74
CA ALA A 26 -3.70 1.77 1.84
C ALA A 26 -4.84 2.46 2.61
N LEU A 27 -5.32 1.86 3.70
CA LEU A 27 -6.30 2.49 4.60
C LEU A 27 -5.76 3.79 5.22
N ASN A 28 -4.49 3.82 5.61
CA ASN A 28 -3.84 5.04 6.10
C ASN A 28 -3.79 6.13 5.02
N CYS A 29 -3.47 5.77 3.76
CA CYS A 29 -3.54 6.72 2.64
C CYS A 29 -4.94 7.31 2.48
N LEU A 30 -5.99 6.47 2.52
CA LEU A 30 -7.38 6.94 2.46
C LEU A 30 -7.76 7.81 3.65
N GLY A 31 -7.29 7.46 4.86
CA GLY A 31 -7.47 8.27 6.06
C GLY A 31 -6.86 9.67 5.92
N SER A 32 -5.60 9.74 5.44
CA SER A 32 -4.93 11.01 5.15
C SER A 32 -5.63 11.80 4.04
N LEU A 33 -6.05 11.14 2.97
CA LEU A 33 -6.83 11.77 1.90
C LEU A 33 -8.12 12.38 2.45
N LYS A 34 -8.89 11.61 3.22
CA LYS A 34 -10.15 12.06 3.84
C LYS A 34 -9.94 13.29 4.72
N GLN A 35 -8.83 13.39 5.46
CA GLN A 35 -8.53 14.59 6.25
C GLN A 35 -8.35 15.85 5.38
N VAL A 36 -7.85 15.69 4.15
CA VAL A 36 -7.63 16.80 3.21
C VAL A 36 -8.91 17.16 2.45
N ILE A 37 -9.69 16.17 2.02
CA ILE A 37 -10.84 16.38 1.12
C ILE A 37 -12.20 16.34 1.83
N GLY A 38 -12.22 15.98 3.12
CA GLY A 38 -13.41 15.85 3.96
C GLY A 38 -14.15 14.52 3.76
N ASP A 39 -14.53 14.25 2.51
CA ASP A 39 -15.32 13.07 2.13
C ASP A 39 -14.67 12.28 1.00
N LEU A 40 -14.62 10.96 1.16
CA LEU A 40 -14.05 10.05 0.14
C LEU A 40 -14.99 9.89 -1.05
N ASP A 41 -16.28 10.24 -0.95
CA ASP A 41 -17.21 10.26 -2.08
C ASP A 41 -16.82 11.31 -3.14
N ARG A 42 -15.89 12.22 -2.82
CA ARG A 42 -15.31 13.18 -3.77
C ARG A 42 -14.23 12.57 -4.67
N VAL A 43 -13.77 11.36 -4.39
CA VAL A 43 -12.79 10.66 -5.23
C VAL A 43 -13.46 10.24 -6.53
N THR A 44 -12.95 10.72 -7.66
CA THR A 44 -13.43 10.30 -8.99
C THR A 44 -12.60 9.16 -9.56
N ARG A 45 -11.32 9.04 -9.18
CA ARG A 45 -10.46 7.93 -9.62
C ARG A 45 -9.21 7.75 -8.76
N ILE A 46 -8.85 6.50 -8.48
CA ILE A 46 -7.48 6.16 -8.09
C ILE A 46 -6.63 6.10 -9.37
N VAL A 47 -5.75 7.08 -9.57
CA VAL A 47 -4.99 7.21 -10.83
C VAL A 47 -3.79 6.26 -10.83
N LYS A 48 -3.02 6.27 -9.75
CA LYS A 48 -1.78 5.50 -9.64
C LYS A 48 -1.51 5.08 -8.21
N LEU A 49 -0.99 3.85 -8.06
CA LEU A 49 -0.43 3.34 -6.80
C LEU A 49 1.03 2.95 -7.00
N LEU A 50 1.92 3.48 -6.15
CA LEU A 50 3.31 3.05 -6.04
C LEU A 50 3.48 2.29 -4.72
N GLY A 51 3.68 0.98 -4.81
CA GLY A 51 3.92 0.11 -3.66
C GLY A 51 5.40 -0.22 -3.53
N MET A 52 5.95 0.03 -2.34
CA MET A 52 7.35 -0.19 -2.01
C MET A 52 7.41 -1.25 -0.91
N VAL A 53 8.13 -2.33 -1.17
CA VAL A 53 8.10 -3.55 -0.37
C VAL A 53 9.48 -3.81 0.20
N ASN A 54 9.63 -3.74 1.53
CA ASN A 54 10.88 -4.05 2.23
C ASN A 54 11.11 -5.56 2.21
N CYS A 55 12.02 -6.04 1.38
CA CYS A 55 12.19 -7.47 1.13
C CYS A 55 13.65 -7.86 0.90
N MET A 56 13.91 -9.16 1.07
CA MET A 56 15.18 -9.75 0.69
C MET A 56 15.42 -9.63 -0.84
N PRO A 57 16.68 -9.59 -1.32
CA PRO A 57 16.99 -9.39 -2.73
C PRO A 57 16.43 -10.47 -3.68
N ASP A 58 16.19 -11.68 -3.18
CA ASP A 58 15.66 -12.83 -3.91
C ASP A 58 14.13 -12.91 -3.88
N PHE A 59 13.46 -12.00 -3.15
CA PHE A 59 12.01 -11.92 -3.13
C PHE A 59 11.49 -11.33 -4.46
N VAL A 60 10.54 -12.01 -5.10
CA VAL A 60 9.99 -11.63 -6.42
C VAL A 60 8.47 -11.48 -6.43
N ASP A 61 7.84 -11.56 -5.25
CA ASP A 61 6.39 -11.56 -5.07
C ASP A 61 5.85 -10.20 -4.58
N GLN A 62 6.55 -9.10 -4.86
CA GLN A 62 6.12 -7.74 -4.47
C GLN A 62 4.71 -7.44 -4.98
N SER A 63 4.39 -7.88 -6.20
CA SER A 63 3.05 -7.73 -6.76
C SER A 63 1.98 -8.44 -5.92
N LYS A 64 2.27 -9.62 -5.36
CA LYS A 64 1.33 -10.34 -4.49
C LYS A 64 1.08 -9.60 -3.18
N VAL A 65 2.10 -8.92 -2.65
CA VAL A 65 1.95 -8.08 -1.45
C VAL A 65 1.04 -6.89 -1.73
N ILE A 66 1.36 -6.12 -2.79
CA ILE A 66 0.65 -4.89 -3.13
C ILE A 66 -0.77 -5.18 -3.68
N ASN A 67 -1.06 -6.39 -4.16
CA ASN A 67 -2.43 -6.79 -4.51
C ASN A 67 -3.41 -6.54 -3.37
N ALA A 68 -3.04 -6.76 -2.10
CA ALA A 68 -3.96 -6.51 -0.99
C ALA A 68 -4.43 -5.04 -0.91
N ALA A 69 -3.53 -4.09 -1.16
CA ALA A 69 -3.89 -2.68 -1.27
C ALA A 69 -4.78 -2.42 -2.50
N SER A 70 -4.44 -3.02 -3.65
CA SER A 70 -5.23 -2.85 -4.88
C SER A 70 -6.64 -3.43 -4.74
N ASP A 71 -6.78 -4.61 -4.16
CA ASP A 71 -8.04 -5.32 -3.92
C ASP A 71 -8.94 -4.48 -3.02
N LEU A 72 -8.39 -3.87 -1.96
CA LEU A 72 -9.12 -2.96 -1.08
C LEU A 72 -9.63 -1.72 -1.80
N LEU A 73 -8.81 -1.09 -2.64
CA LEU A 73 -9.21 0.12 -3.37
C LEU A 73 -10.29 -0.18 -4.41
N VAL A 74 -10.20 -1.31 -5.10
CA VAL A 74 -11.24 -1.78 -6.02
C VAL A 74 -12.52 -2.15 -5.26
N ALA A 75 -12.42 -2.75 -4.07
CA ALA A 75 -13.58 -3.04 -3.24
C ALA A 75 -14.28 -1.77 -2.75
N ALA A 76 -13.53 -0.71 -2.44
CA ALA A 76 -14.06 0.56 -1.96
C ALA A 76 -14.66 1.44 -3.07
N PHE A 77 -14.00 1.53 -4.23
CA PHE A 77 -14.34 2.48 -5.30
C PHE A 77 -14.82 1.82 -6.60
N GLY A 78 -14.94 0.49 -6.64
CA GLY A 78 -15.38 -0.23 -7.84
C GLY A 78 -14.42 -0.04 -9.03
N ASP A 79 -14.99 0.31 -10.18
CA ASP A 79 -14.21 0.56 -11.41
C ASP A 79 -13.26 1.77 -11.27
N ASP A 80 -13.65 2.77 -10.49
CA ASP A 80 -12.82 3.96 -10.21
C ASP A 80 -11.67 3.65 -9.24
N GLY A 81 -11.72 2.49 -8.59
CA GLY A 81 -10.63 1.92 -7.80
C GLY A 81 -9.54 1.26 -8.66
N LYS A 82 -9.77 1.01 -9.96
CA LYS A 82 -8.77 0.41 -10.86
C LYS A 82 -7.74 1.44 -11.30
N HIS A 83 -6.46 1.14 -11.06
CA HIS A 83 -5.35 2.08 -11.19
C HIS A 83 -4.14 1.50 -11.92
N ALA A 84 -3.32 2.39 -12.49
CA ALA A 84 -1.96 2.03 -12.88
C ALA A 84 -1.11 1.74 -11.63
N ARG A 85 -0.14 0.83 -11.73
CA ARG A 85 0.61 0.39 -10.56
C ARG A 85 2.09 0.11 -10.83
N SER A 86 2.92 0.44 -9.84
CA SER A 86 4.28 -0.10 -9.70
C SER A 86 4.41 -0.80 -8.35
N ALA A 87 5.02 -1.98 -8.32
CA ALA A 87 5.34 -2.71 -7.10
C ALA A 87 6.82 -3.07 -7.13
N VAL A 88 7.61 -2.49 -6.23
CA VAL A 88 9.08 -2.54 -6.28
C VAL A 88 9.66 -2.96 -4.93
N GLY A 89 10.76 -3.72 -4.99
CA GLY A 89 11.50 -4.13 -3.79
C GLY A 89 12.42 -3.00 -3.30
N MET A 90 12.47 -2.84 -1.99
CA MET A 90 13.34 -1.90 -1.29
C MET A 90 14.26 -2.64 -0.33
N SER A 91 15.50 -2.17 -0.20
CA SER A 91 16.46 -2.73 0.77
C SER A 91 16.10 -2.40 2.22
N SER A 92 15.38 -1.30 2.44
CA SER A 92 14.89 -0.85 3.73
C SER A 92 13.86 0.26 3.53
N LEU A 93 12.94 0.41 4.48
CA LEU A 93 11.97 1.52 4.54
C LEU A 93 12.11 2.29 5.86
N PRO A 94 11.67 3.57 5.93
CA PRO A 94 11.64 4.34 7.17
C PRO A 94 10.94 3.60 8.31
N LEU A 95 11.43 3.78 9.53
CA LEU A 95 10.94 3.09 10.74
C LEU A 95 10.97 1.56 10.64
N ASN A 96 11.66 1.00 9.64
CA ASN A 96 11.74 -0.42 9.36
C ASN A 96 10.36 -1.06 9.13
N ILE A 97 9.45 -0.40 8.41
CA ILE A 97 8.14 -0.95 8.03
C ILE A 97 8.28 -1.98 6.89
N SER A 98 7.28 -2.85 6.72
CA SER A 98 7.25 -3.84 5.63
C SER A 98 6.84 -3.23 4.28
N VAL A 99 5.90 -2.29 4.30
CA VAL A 99 5.27 -1.76 3.10
C VAL A 99 5.04 -0.26 3.24
N GLU A 100 5.40 0.48 2.22
CA GLU A 100 5.08 1.89 2.04
C GLU A 100 4.31 2.06 0.73
N ILE A 101 3.31 2.95 0.72
CA ILE A 101 2.46 3.19 -0.45
C ILE A 101 2.34 4.69 -0.66
N GLU A 102 2.53 5.10 -1.91
CA GLU A 102 2.16 6.42 -2.41
C GLU A 102 0.98 6.27 -3.39
N MET A 103 0.06 7.22 -3.34
CA MET A 103 -1.16 7.22 -4.14
C MET A 103 -1.39 8.57 -4.81
N VAL A 104 -1.72 8.53 -6.10
CA VAL A 104 -2.21 9.70 -6.85
C VAL A 104 -3.70 9.50 -7.08
N VAL A 105 -4.49 10.48 -6.66
CA VAL A 105 -5.96 10.40 -6.66
C VAL A 105 -6.53 11.61 -7.39
N GLU A 106 -7.46 11.34 -8.30
CA GLU A 106 -8.30 12.34 -8.94
C GLU A 106 -9.51 12.62 -8.03
N VAL A 107 -9.78 13.89 -7.80
CA VAL A 107 -10.87 14.37 -6.95
C VAL A 107 -11.76 15.32 -7.74
N GLY A 108 -13.07 15.15 -7.57
CA GLY A 108 -14.08 16.00 -8.16
C GLY A 108 -13.98 17.44 -7.66
N ALA A 109 -14.39 18.37 -8.53
CA ALA A 109 -14.46 19.80 -8.25
C ALA A 109 -15.35 20.10 -7.04
#